data_AF-A0A951GZB4-F1
#
_entry.id   AF-A0A951GZB4-F1
#
_cell.length_a   1.000
_cell.length_b   1.000
_cell.length_c   1.000
_cell.angle_alpha   90.00
_cell.angle_beta   90.00
_cell.angle_gamma   90.00
#
_symmetry.space_group_name_H-M   'P 1'
#
loop_
_entity.id
_entity.type
_entity.pdbx_description
1 polymer ?
#
loop_
_entity_poly.entity_id
_entity_poly.type
_entity_poly.pdbx_seq_one_letter_code
_entity_poly.pdbx_strand_id
1 'polypeptide(L)'
;MRRLYFVLIGLGLVLFLAVSALLARVFSVDGAERSAITAMLRAEAGGDRAAMAAAIQDCQASAACRARVAADTSTLRRPGTVSIIQLQPSSGFSLTSTLGTARVAWEVGSSLPIVQCVRVRRAGDALSGLHIELLEISGRIPSDAACPARF
;
A
#
# COMPACT_ATOMS: atom_id res chain seq x y z
N MET A 1 -7.03 4.28 -50.69
CA MET A 1 -6.81 2.95 -50.10
C MET A 1 -5.55 2.90 -49.21
N ARG A 2 -4.33 2.90 -49.76
CA ARG A 2 -3.08 2.68 -48.99
C ARG A 2 -2.79 3.72 -47.89
N ARG A 3 -3.09 5.01 -48.10
CA ARG A 3 -3.01 6.06 -47.06
C ARG A 3 -3.97 5.83 -45.89
N LEU A 4 -5.16 5.30 -46.15
CA LEU A 4 -6.17 5.05 -45.13
C LEU A 4 -5.73 3.93 -44.18
N TYR A 5 -5.10 2.88 -44.74
CA TYR A 5 -4.50 1.78 -43.96
C TYR A 5 -3.38 2.28 -43.03
N PHE A 6 -2.47 3.13 -43.52
CA PHE A 6 -1.42 3.68 -42.66
C PHE A 6 -1.97 4.54 -41.53
N VAL A 7 -3.03 5.32 -41.78
CA VAL A 7 -3.72 6.10 -40.73
C VAL A 7 -4.37 5.18 -39.69
N LEU A 8 -5.05 4.12 -40.12
CA LEU A 8 -5.67 3.16 -39.21
C LEU A 8 -4.63 2.38 -38.38
N ILE A 9 -3.52 1.98 -39.00
CA ILE A 9 -2.40 1.33 -38.30
C ILE A 9 -1.78 2.28 -37.28
N GLY A 10 -1.54 3.54 -37.66
CA GLY A 10 -1.03 4.57 -36.75
C GLY A 10 -1.97 4.81 -35.56
N LEU A 11 -3.27 4.93 -35.82
CA LEU A 11 -4.28 5.11 -34.77
C LEU A 11 -4.32 3.90 -33.83
N GLY A 12 -4.30 2.68 -34.38
CA GLY A 12 -4.26 1.44 -33.61
C GLY A 12 -3.02 1.33 -32.73
N LEU A 13 -1.85 1.71 -33.26
CA LEU A 13 -0.60 1.73 -32.50
C LEU A 13 -0.66 2.73 -31.34
N VAL A 14 -1.15 3.96 -31.60
CA VAL A 14 -1.27 4.99 -30.56
C VAL A 14 -2.24 4.56 -29.46
N LEU A 15 -3.39 4.00 -29.84
CA LEU A 15 -4.37 3.49 -28.87
C LEU A 15 -3.78 2.36 -28.01
N PHE A 16 -3.08 1.42 -28.64
CA PHE A 16 -2.41 0.32 -27.95
C PHE A 16 -1.39 0.84 -26.93
N LEU A 17 -0.50 1.76 -27.35
CA LEU A 17 0.52 2.34 -26.47
C LEU A 17 -0.10 3.12 -25.30
N ALA A 18 -1.20 3.85 -25.54
CA ALA A 18 -1.90 4.58 -24.48
C ALA A 18 -2.48 3.62 -23.42
N VAL A 19 -3.12 2.54 -23.85
CA VAL A 19 -3.67 1.52 -22.92
C VAL A 19 -2.56 0.80 -22.17
N SER A 20 -1.49 0.40 -22.84
CA SER A 20 -0.33 -0.24 -22.19
C SER A 20 0.32 0.66 -21.14
N ALA A 21 0.49 1.95 -21.46
CA ALA A 21 1.04 2.93 -20.52
C ALA A 21 0.14 3.10 -19.29
N LEU A 22 -1.19 3.18 -19.49
CA LEU A 22 -2.16 3.28 -18.39
C LEU A 22 -2.08 2.06 -17.46
N LEU A 23 -2.09 0.85 -18.04
CA LEU A 23 -1.99 -0.40 -17.29
C LEU A 23 -0.68 -0.49 -16.52
N ALA A 24 0.45 -0.16 -17.16
CA ALA A 24 1.76 -0.18 -16.52
C ALA A 24 1.81 0.73 -15.27
N ARG A 25 1.18 1.91 -15.34
CA ARG A 25 1.09 2.83 -14.20
C ARG A 25 0.26 2.24 -13.06
N VAL A 26 -0.89 1.63 -13.37
CA VAL A 26 -1.74 0.99 -12.36
C VAL A 26 -1.00 -0.14 -11.64
N PHE A 27 -0.37 -1.05 -12.39
CA PHE A 27 0.41 -2.14 -11.80
C PHE A 27 1.59 -1.63 -10.95
N SER A 28 2.21 -0.51 -11.35
CA SER A 28 3.28 0.11 -10.58
C SER A 28 2.80 0.63 -9.21
N VAL A 29 1.54 1.05 -9.10
CA VAL A 29 0.96 1.61 -7.87
C VAL A 29 0.63 0.51 -6.86
N ASP A 30 0.00 -0.58 -7.32
CA ASP A 30 -0.28 -1.72 -6.45
C ASP A 30 1.03 -2.38 -5.97
N GLY A 31 2.05 -2.42 -6.84
CA GLY A 31 3.42 -2.82 -6.45
C GLY A 31 4.03 -1.91 -5.39
N ALA A 32 3.86 -0.59 -5.55
CA ALA A 32 4.33 0.40 -4.57
C ALA A 32 3.62 0.23 -3.22
N GLU A 33 2.29 0.08 -3.19
CA GLU A 33 1.50 -0.17 -1.97
C GLU A 33 2.02 -1.40 -1.22
N ARG A 34 2.16 -2.52 -1.94
CA ARG A 34 2.66 -3.77 -1.33
C ARG A 34 4.09 -3.61 -0.80
N SER A 35 4.96 -2.93 -1.54
CA SER A 35 6.35 -2.70 -1.11
C SER A 35 6.44 -1.82 0.14
N ALA A 36 5.63 -0.76 0.21
CA ALA A 36 5.59 0.16 1.33
C ALA A 36 5.02 -0.51 2.58
N ILE A 37 3.92 -1.27 2.44
CA ILE A 37 3.36 -2.08 3.54
C ILE A 37 4.39 -3.10 4.02
N THR A 38 5.05 -3.81 3.11
CA THR A 38 6.07 -4.81 3.49
C THR A 38 7.24 -4.18 4.24
N ALA A 39 7.73 -3.01 3.79
CA ALA A 39 8.81 -2.28 4.45
C ALA A 39 8.40 -1.82 5.86
N MET A 40 7.17 -1.29 6.00
CA MET A 40 6.61 -0.91 7.29
C MET A 40 6.51 -2.11 8.24
N LEU A 41 5.97 -3.24 7.78
CA LEU A 41 5.84 -4.46 8.60
C LEU A 41 7.20 -5.03 9.03
N ARG A 42 8.22 -4.93 8.18
CA ARG A 42 9.59 -5.30 8.54
C ARG A 42 10.16 -4.39 9.63
N ALA A 43 9.92 -3.08 9.53
CA ALA A 43 10.31 -2.14 10.58
C ALA A 43 9.60 -2.45 11.90
N GLU A 44 8.29 -2.72 11.85
CA GLU A 44 7.48 -3.09 13.01
C GLU A 44 7.97 -4.37 13.69
N ALA A 45 8.16 -5.45 12.91
CA ALA A 45 8.68 -6.72 13.41
C ALA A 45 10.11 -6.58 13.98
N GLY A 46 10.95 -5.75 13.35
CA GLY A 46 12.30 -5.44 13.84
C GLY A 46 12.32 -4.57 15.10
N GLY A 47 11.21 -3.89 15.41
CA GLY A 47 11.13 -2.89 16.47
C GLY A 47 11.74 -1.53 16.10
N ASP A 48 11.92 -1.24 14.80
CA ASP A 48 12.46 0.02 14.29
C ASP A 48 11.37 1.10 14.22
N ARG A 49 11.27 1.87 15.31
CA ARG A 49 10.34 2.99 15.43
C ARG A 49 10.59 4.09 14.41
N ALA A 50 11.84 4.36 14.08
CA ALA A 50 12.19 5.46 13.19
C ALA A 50 11.78 5.13 11.76
N ALA A 51 12.10 3.91 11.29
CA ALA A 51 11.68 3.44 9.98
C ALA A 51 10.15 3.33 9.86
N MET A 52 9.47 2.82 10.90
CA MET A 52 8.01 2.73 10.89
C MET A 52 7.34 4.12 10.88
N ALA A 53 7.83 5.07 11.69
CA ALA A 53 7.32 6.44 11.68
C ALA A 53 7.66 7.20 10.39
N ALA A 54 8.78 6.90 9.73
CA ALA A 54 9.12 7.47 8.42
C ALA A 54 8.24 6.94 7.28
N ALA A 55 7.71 5.72 7.42
CA ALA A 55 6.78 5.15 6.45
C ALA A 55 5.38 5.76 6.51
N ILE A 56 4.99 6.35 7.65
CA ILE A 56 3.68 6.96 7.87
C ILE A 56 3.77 8.48 7.67
N GLN A 57 2.94 9.02 6.78
CA GLN A 57 2.89 10.44 6.50
C GLN A 57 2.52 11.25 7.74
N ASP A 58 3.22 12.37 7.95
CA ASP A 58 3.06 13.29 9.09
C ASP A 58 3.23 12.66 10.48
N CYS A 59 3.68 11.41 10.58
CA CYS A 59 3.82 10.73 11.86
C CYS A 59 4.86 11.41 12.76
N GLN A 60 5.93 11.94 12.18
CA GLN A 60 6.96 12.66 12.94
C GLN A 60 6.42 13.94 13.61
N ALA A 61 5.47 14.62 12.97
CA ALA A 61 4.83 15.81 13.51
C ALA A 61 3.74 15.48 14.56
N SER A 62 3.20 14.25 14.55
CA SER A 62 2.12 13.83 15.44
C SER A 62 2.63 13.05 16.67
N ALA A 63 2.45 13.61 17.86
CA ALA A 63 2.79 12.92 19.11
C ALA A 63 1.96 11.62 19.29
N ALA A 64 0.69 11.63 18.88
CA ALA A 64 -0.17 10.46 18.93
C ALA A 64 0.32 9.33 18.00
N CYS A 65 0.76 9.68 16.79
CA CYS A 65 1.30 8.69 15.86
C CYS A 65 2.59 8.06 16.40
N ARG A 66 3.53 8.87 16.90
CA ARG A 66 4.78 8.37 17.51
C ARG A 66 4.52 7.46 18.71
N ALA A 67 3.54 7.80 19.55
CA ALA A 67 3.15 6.95 20.68
C ALA A 67 2.59 5.60 20.23
N ARG A 68 1.75 5.60 19.18
CA ARG A 68 1.20 4.37 18.60
C ARG A 68 2.29 3.50 17.98
N VAL A 69 3.16 4.08 17.14
CA VAL A 69 4.33 3.38 16.58
C VAL A 69 5.22 2.80 17.69
N ALA A 70 5.46 3.55 18.78
CA ALA A 70 6.24 3.05 19.90
C ALA A 70 5.56 1.86 20.62
N ALA A 71 4.25 1.90 20.78
CA ALA A 71 3.47 0.81 21.37
C ALA A 71 3.49 -0.44 20.46
N ASP A 72 3.20 -0.26 19.17
CA ASP A 72 3.13 -1.35 18.20
C ASP A 72 4.49 -2.03 18.02
N THR A 73 5.55 -1.26 17.78
CA THR A 73 6.93 -1.79 17.71
C THR A 73 7.38 -2.47 18.98
N SER A 74 6.90 -2.09 20.17
CA SER A 74 7.26 -2.77 21.41
C SER A 74 6.49 -4.08 21.61
N THR A 75 5.23 -4.11 21.16
CA THR A 75 4.30 -5.23 21.38
C THR A 75 4.46 -6.32 20.32
N LEU A 76 4.78 -5.92 19.09
CA LEU A 76 4.80 -6.80 17.91
C LEU A 76 6.22 -7.11 17.41
N ARG A 77 7.25 -6.62 18.10
CA ARG A 77 8.64 -6.98 17.81
C ARG A 77 8.84 -8.49 17.94
N ARG A 78 9.30 -9.10 16.85
CA ARG A 78 9.67 -10.52 16.83
C ARG A 78 10.91 -10.72 15.96
N PRO A 79 11.88 -11.52 16.43
CA PRO A 79 13.00 -11.91 15.59
C PRO A 79 12.50 -12.86 14.47
N GLY A 80 12.88 -12.59 13.22
CA GLY A 80 12.65 -13.49 12.10
C GLY A 80 12.24 -12.79 10.81
N THR A 81 11.92 -13.59 9.80
CA THR A 81 11.51 -13.10 8.48
C THR A 81 10.01 -12.80 8.49
N VAL A 82 9.66 -11.56 8.14
CA VAL A 82 8.27 -11.15 7.93
C VAL A 82 7.75 -11.78 6.63
N SER A 83 6.65 -12.50 6.73
CA SER A 83 5.89 -13.04 5.60
C SER A 83 4.47 -12.47 5.60
N ILE A 84 4.01 -12.00 4.44
CA ILE A 84 2.63 -11.54 4.26
C ILE A 84 1.79 -12.72 3.80
N ILE A 85 0.86 -13.15 4.64
CA ILE A 85 -0.06 -14.25 4.38
C ILE A 85 -1.19 -13.79 3.47
N GLN A 86 -1.74 -12.61 3.76
CA GLN A 86 -2.84 -12.03 3.00
C GLN A 86 -2.70 -10.50 2.99
N LEU A 87 -2.78 -9.91 1.81
CA LEU A 87 -2.93 -8.47 1.65
C LEU A 87 -4.21 -8.21 0.87
N GLN A 88 -5.19 -7.62 1.54
CA GLN A 88 -6.38 -7.08 0.90
C GLN A 88 -6.15 -5.58 0.70
N PRO A 89 -5.83 -5.13 -0.52
CA PRO A 89 -5.59 -3.72 -0.78
C PRO A 89 -6.84 -2.88 -0.51
N SER A 90 -6.60 -1.62 -0.22
CA SER A 90 -7.63 -0.64 0.16
C SER A 90 -8.64 -0.29 -0.92
N SER A 91 -8.35 -0.63 -2.19
CA SER A 91 -9.23 -0.38 -3.32
C SER A 91 -9.11 -1.46 -4.38
N GLY A 92 -10.25 -1.84 -4.97
CA GLY A 92 -10.28 -2.32 -6.35
C GLY A 92 -10.07 -1.13 -7.28
N PHE A 93 -9.47 -1.36 -8.45
CA PHE A 93 -9.19 -0.40 -9.53
C PHE A 93 -9.86 0.99 -9.40
N SER A 94 -9.09 2.02 -9.03
CA SER A 94 -9.52 3.43 -9.08
C SER A 94 -8.52 4.27 -9.88
N LEU A 95 -9.04 5.08 -10.82
CA LEU A 95 -8.27 5.97 -11.69
C LEU A 95 -8.02 7.36 -11.07
N THR A 96 -8.52 7.61 -9.86
CA THR A 96 -8.47 8.90 -9.17
C THR A 96 -7.94 8.75 -7.74
N SER A 97 -7.51 9.87 -7.13
CA SER A 97 -7.05 9.89 -5.73
C SER A 97 -8.15 9.36 -4.81
N THR A 98 -7.85 8.27 -4.11
CA THR A 98 -8.82 7.57 -3.26
C THR A 98 -8.18 7.25 -1.93
N LEU A 99 -8.92 7.48 -0.86
CA LEU A 99 -8.55 7.07 0.48
C LEU A 99 -9.24 5.74 0.78
N GLY A 100 -8.52 4.78 1.34
CA GLY A 100 -9.12 3.50 1.73
C GLY A 100 -8.33 2.80 2.84
N THR A 101 -8.87 1.66 3.27
CA THR A 101 -8.28 0.84 4.34
C THR A 101 -7.91 -0.53 3.79
N ALA A 102 -6.61 -0.84 3.79
CA ALA A 102 -6.10 -2.16 3.45
C ALA A 102 -6.10 -3.07 4.70
N ARG A 103 -6.42 -4.35 4.52
CA ARG A 103 -6.26 -5.38 5.57
C ARG A 103 -5.01 -6.17 5.26
N VAL A 104 -4.09 -6.24 6.21
CA VAL A 104 -2.87 -7.03 6.07
C VAL A 104 -2.78 -8.06 7.19
N ALA A 105 -2.59 -9.32 6.79
CA ALA A 105 -2.29 -10.44 7.66
C ALA A 105 -0.85 -10.88 7.40
N TRP A 106 -0.04 -10.89 8.43
CA TRP A 106 1.38 -11.21 8.35
C TRP A 106 1.84 -12.02 9.55
N GLU A 107 2.96 -12.71 9.39
CA GLU A 107 3.58 -13.52 10.45
C GLU A 107 5.10 -13.36 10.39
N VAL A 108 5.77 -13.79 11.48
CA VAL A 108 7.22 -13.83 11.57
C VAL A 108 7.64 -15.27 11.82
N GLY A 109 8.30 -15.88 10.83
CA GLY A 109 8.64 -17.31 10.88
C GLY A 109 7.38 -18.18 11.00
N SER A 110 7.27 -18.97 12.06
CA SER A 110 6.14 -19.86 12.33
C SER A 110 5.19 -19.34 13.43
N SER A 111 5.14 -18.01 13.63
CA SER A 111 4.31 -17.38 14.65
C SER A 111 2.82 -17.32 14.27
N LEU A 112 1.94 -17.14 15.26
CA LEU A 112 0.54 -16.81 14.99
C LEU A 112 0.41 -15.55 14.11
N PRO A 113 -0.50 -15.56 13.12
CA PRO A 113 -0.77 -14.40 12.28
C PRO A 113 -1.19 -13.17 13.09
N ILE A 114 -0.65 -12.03 12.68
CA ILE A 114 -1.03 -10.70 13.13
C ILE A 114 -1.84 -10.07 12.00
N VAL A 115 -3.05 -9.62 12.32
CA VAL A 115 -3.92 -8.93 11.37
C VAL A 115 -4.03 -7.47 11.81
N GLN A 116 -3.83 -6.56 10.86
CA GLN A 116 -3.89 -5.12 11.06
C GLN A 116 -4.59 -4.44 9.88
N CYS A 117 -5.10 -3.25 10.16
CA CYS A 117 -5.66 -2.35 9.17
C CYS A 117 -4.67 -1.22 8.91
N VAL A 118 -4.45 -0.92 7.63
CA VAL A 118 -3.57 0.16 7.19
C VAL A 118 -4.42 1.12 6.37
N ARG A 119 -4.51 2.36 6.84
CA ARG A 119 -5.17 3.42 6.10
C ARG A 119 -4.18 4.02 5.12
N VAL A 120 -4.53 4.00 3.85
CA VAL A 120 -3.68 4.50 2.76
C VAL A 120 -4.43 5.53 1.94
N ARG A 121 -3.69 6.52 1.45
CA ARG A 121 -4.16 7.50 0.47
C ARG A 121 -3.40 7.28 -0.82
N ARG A 122 -4.13 7.02 -1.91
CA ARG A 122 -3.57 7.16 -3.25
C ARG A 122 -3.68 8.63 -3.63
N ALA A 123 -2.54 9.26 -3.86
CA ALA A 123 -2.46 10.64 -4.31
C ALA A 123 -1.89 10.69 -5.73
N GLY A 124 -2.17 11.78 -6.44
CA GLY A 124 -1.82 11.97 -7.85
C GLY A 124 -2.88 11.49 -8.84
N ASP A 125 -2.54 11.56 -10.12
CA ASP A 125 -3.40 11.18 -11.25
C ASP A 125 -2.60 10.46 -12.35
N ALA A 126 -3.29 9.93 -13.36
CA ALA A 126 -2.68 9.15 -14.42
C ALA A 126 -1.65 9.93 -15.27
N LEU A 127 -1.69 11.26 -15.26
CA LEU A 127 -0.78 12.14 -16.00
C LEU A 127 0.41 12.57 -15.12
N SER A 128 0.18 12.93 -13.86
CA SER A 128 1.19 13.44 -12.94
C SER A 128 1.98 12.35 -12.19
N GLY A 129 1.43 11.15 -12.09
CA GLY A 129 2.03 10.01 -11.39
C GLY A 129 1.30 9.70 -10.08
N LEU A 130 0.82 8.47 -9.98
CA LEU A 130 0.17 7.93 -8.79
C LEU A 130 1.21 7.52 -7.75
N HIS A 131 1.02 7.93 -6.50
CA HIS A 131 1.85 7.54 -5.36
C HIS A 131 0.97 7.16 -4.16
N ILE A 132 1.57 6.38 -3.24
CA ILE A 132 0.90 5.83 -2.08
C ILE A 132 1.46 6.50 -0.83
N GLU A 133 0.56 6.95 0.03
CA GLU A 133 0.90 7.50 1.33
C GLU A 133 0.20 6.67 2.41
N LEU A 134 0.97 6.17 3.37
CA LEU A 134 0.40 5.50 4.54
C LEU A 134 0.01 6.57 5.54
N LEU A 135 -1.26 6.60 5.92
CA LEU A 135 -1.79 7.62 6.83
C LEU A 135 -1.85 7.13 8.27
N GLU A 136 -2.26 5.87 8.46
CA GLU A 136 -2.53 5.34 9.79
C GLU A 136 -2.42 3.82 9.81
N ILE A 137 -2.03 3.27 10.96
CA ILE A 137 -2.02 1.83 11.23
C ILE A 137 -2.84 1.54 12.51
N SER A 138 -3.60 0.46 12.48
CA SER A 138 -4.32 -0.03 13.64
C SER A 138 -3.43 -0.95 14.47
N GLY A 139 -3.75 -1.08 15.75
CA GLY A 139 -3.25 -2.21 16.54
C GLY A 139 -3.73 -3.55 15.98
N ARG A 140 -3.23 -4.64 16.57
CA ARG A 140 -3.66 -6.00 16.21
C ARG A 140 -5.17 -6.16 16.39
N ILE A 141 -5.85 -6.65 15.35
CA ILE A 141 -7.27 -7.01 15.37
C ILE A 141 -7.46 -8.54 15.33
N PRO A 142 -8.65 -9.06 15.70
CA PRO A 142 -9.01 -10.46 15.49
C PRO A 142 -8.87 -10.88 14.02
N SER A 143 -8.52 -12.14 13.79
CA SER A 143 -8.19 -12.63 12.44
C SER A 143 -9.37 -12.54 11.45
N ASP A 144 -10.60 -12.65 11.94
CA ASP A 144 -11.86 -12.58 11.20
C ASP A 144 -12.46 -11.17 11.16
N ALA A 145 -11.88 -10.20 11.88
CA ALA A 145 -12.40 -8.84 11.91
C ALA A 145 -12.19 -8.13 10.55
N ALA A 146 -13.24 -7.44 10.11
CA ALA A 146 -13.18 -6.55 8.97
C ALA A 146 -12.51 -5.23 9.35
N CYS A 147 -11.77 -4.65 8.42
CA CYS A 147 -11.24 -3.31 8.60
C CYS A 147 -12.35 -2.27 8.41
N PRO A 148 -12.65 -1.43 9.41
CA PRO A 148 -13.61 -0.35 9.23
C PRO A 148 -13.05 0.71 8.28
N ALA A 149 -13.94 1.53 7.71
CA ALA A 149 -13.54 2.66 6.86
C ALA A 149 -12.65 3.68 7.61
N ARG A 150 -12.71 3.68 8.95
CA ARG A 150 -11.87 4.48 9.84
C ARG A 150 -11.72 3.75 11.17
N PHE A 151 -10.53 3.85 11.78
CA PHE A 151 -10.20 3.38 13.12
C PHE A 151 -9.39 4.45 13.86
#